data_AF-A0A6L5H8F0-F1
#
_entry.id   AF-A0A6L5H8F0-F1
#
_cell.length_a   1.000
_cell.length_b   1.000
_cell.length_c   1.000
_cell.angle_alpha   90.00
_cell.angle_beta   90.00
_cell.angle_gamma   90.00
#
_symmetry.space_group_name_H-M   'P 1'
#
loop_
_entity.id
_entity.type
_entity.pdbx_description
1 polymer ?
#
loop_
_entity_poly.entity_id
_entity_poly.type
_entity_poly.pdbx_seq_one_letter_code
_entity_poly.pdbx_strand_id
1 'polypeptide(L)'
;MAEDFTVKLSAYNELTRDIRDAGIGIKHLVLLDNKIFIDHSDIELFLRRFGHELRGMRYSPAGRFTRNTVTVRGVDVAWYSLVKEQDQ
;
A
#
# COMPACT_ATOMS: atom_id res chain seq x y z
N MET A 1 -17.50 6.82 -17.62
CA MET A 1 -16.07 7.23 -17.48
C MET A 1 -15.81 8.08 -16.24
N ALA A 2 -16.70 9.00 -15.84
CA ALA A 2 -16.53 9.76 -14.58
C ALA A 2 -16.86 8.94 -13.31
N GLU A 3 -17.85 8.03 -13.38
CA GLU A 3 -18.29 7.22 -12.23
C GLU A 3 -17.18 6.29 -11.69
N ASP A 4 -16.44 5.64 -12.58
CA ASP A 4 -15.31 4.76 -12.23
C ASP A 4 -14.20 5.51 -11.48
N PHE A 5 -13.95 6.75 -11.87
CA PHE A 5 -12.97 7.61 -11.22
C PHE A 5 -13.43 8.05 -9.84
N THR A 6 -14.71 8.42 -9.69
CA THR A 6 -15.30 8.78 -8.39
C THR A 6 -15.24 7.60 -7.42
N VAL A 7 -15.58 6.38 -7.86
CA VAL A 7 -15.52 5.17 -7.03
C VAL A 7 -14.08 4.90 -6.56
N LYS A 8 -13.10 4.97 -7.48
CA LYS A 8 -11.68 4.80 -7.13
C LYS A 8 -11.20 5.87 -6.14
N LEU A 9 -11.57 7.12 -6.36
CA LEU A 9 -11.20 8.23 -5.50
C LEU A 9 -11.81 8.10 -4.09
N SER A 10 -13.05 7.65 -3.99
CA SER A 10 -13.69 7.36 -2.70
C SER A 10 -12.95 6.25 -1.96
N ALA A 11 -12.68 5.11 -2.61
CA ALA A 11 -11.93 4.02 -2.00
C ALA A 11 -10.52 4.43 -1.58
N TYR A 12 -9.84 5.24 -2.40
CA TYR A 12 -8.52 5.82 -2.10
C TYR A 12 -8.54 6.70 -0.85
N ASN A 13 -9.52 7.62 -0.77
CA ASN A 13 -9.64 8.55 0.33
C ASN A 13 -10.06 7.85 1.64
N GLU A 14 -10.98 6.90 1.56
CA GLU A 14 -11.40 6.08 2.70
C GLU A 14 -10.22 5.27 3.24
N LEU A 15 -9.51 4.55 2.38
CA LEU A 15 -8.34 3.77 2.82
C LEU A 15 -7.24 4.68 3.39
N THR A 16 -7.01 5.85 2.79
CA THR A 16 -6.05 6.83 3.31
C THR A 16 -6.42 7.28 4.73
N ARG A 17 -7.71 7.49 5.02
CA ARG A 17 -8.19 7.85 6.36
C ARG A 17 -8.02 6.68 7.33
N ASP A 18 -8.46 5.49 6.95
CA ASP A 18 -8.35 4.29 7.81
C ASP A 18 -6.91 3.96 8.17
N ILE A 19 -5.97 4.14 7.23
CA ILE A 19 -4.53 3.95 7.48
C ILE A 19 -4.03 4.96 8.52
N ARG A 20 -4.43 6.24 8.41
CA ARG A 20 -4.05 7.27 9.38
C ARG A 20 -4.69 7.04 10.75
N ASP A 21 -5.96 6.66 10.77
CA ASP A 21 -6.70 6.37 12.01
C ASP A 21 -6.15 5.13 12.72
N ALA A 22 -5.58 4.19 11.97
CA ALA A 22 -4.83 3.06 12.51
C ALA A 22 -3.42 3.43 13.02
N GLY A 23 -2.99 4.69 12.88
CA GLY A 23 -1.67 5.15 13.31
C GLY A 23 -0.51 4.78 12.37
N ILE A 24 -0.81 4.34 11.14
CA ILE A 24 0.20 3.92 10.17
C ILE A 24 0.73 5.15 9.41
N GLY A 25 2.05 5.31 9.38
CA GLY A 25 2.73 6.39 8.69
C GLY A 25 2.60 6.27 7.17
N ILE A 26 1.99 7.27 6.54
CA ILE A 26 1.96 7.41 5.07
C ILE A 26 3.14 8.27 4.63
N LYS A 27 4.00 7.71 3.76
CA LYS A 27 5.12 8.42 3.13
C LYS A 27 4.69 9.22 1.91
N HIS A 28 3.93 8.60 1.01
CA HIS A 28 3.53 9.24 -0.25
C HIS A 28 2.13 8.80 -0.66
N LEU A 29 1.38 9.74 -1.25
CA LEU A 29 0.10 9.51 -1.89
C LEU A 29 0.26 9.75 -3.39
N VAL A 30 0.12 8.69 -4.20
CA VAL A 30 0.24 8.75 -5.66
C VAL A 30 -1.12 8.42 -6.27
N LEU A 31 -1.99 9.43 -6.32
CA LEU A 31 -3.38 9.28 -6.76
C LEU A 31 -3.50 8.78 -8.21
N LEU A 32 -2.63 9.26 -9.12
CA LEU A 32 -2.64 8.86 -10.53
C LEU A 32 -2.40 7.35 -10.72
N ASP A 33 -1.61 6.74 -9.84
CA ASP A 33 -1.33 5.31 -9.82
C ASP A 33 -2.30 4.54 -8.92
N ASN A 34 -3.25 5.23 -8.26
CA ASN A 34 -4.10 4.68 -7.21
C ASN A 34 -3.29 3.97 -6.11
N LYS A 35 -2.19 4.61 -5.68
CA LYS A 35 -1.16 4.00 -4.81
C LYS A 35 -0.87 4.82 -3.56
N ILE A 36 -0.70 4.14 -2.44
CA ILE A 36 -0.33 4.70 -1.12
C ILE A 36 0.97 4.04 -0.68
N PHE A 37 1.95 4.85 -0.28
CA PHE A 37 3.20 4.34 0.30
C PHE A 37 3.18 4.49 1.81
N ILE A 38 3.44 3.41 2.53
CA ILE A 38 3.55 3.40 4.00
C ILE A 38 5.00 3.27 4.46
N ASP A 39 5.27 3.60 5.72
CA ASP A 39 6.58 3.34 6.33
C ASP A 39 6.82 1.83 6.49
N HIS A 40 8.09 1.42 6.38
CA HIS A 40 8.48 0.04 6.61
C HIS A 40 8.26 -0.39 8.07
N SER A 41 8.40 0.55 9.00
CA SER A 41 8.25 0.34 10.44
C SER A 41 6.81 -0.03 10.82
N ASP A 42 5.83 0.35 9.99
CA ASP A 42 4.40 0.14 10.27
C ASP A 42 3.80 -1.08 9.54
N ILE A 43 4.62 -1.87 8.83
CA ILE A 43 4.15 -3.03 8.06
C ILE A 43 3.41 -4.02 8.95
N GLU A 44 3.94 -4.36 10.12
CA GLU A 44 3.27 -5.31 11.01
C GLU A 44 1.89 -4.81 11.46
N LEU A 45 1.79 -3.52 11.80
CA LEU A 45 0.53 -2.90 12.19
C LEU A 45 -0.46 -2.89 11.01
N PHE A 46 0.02 -2.55 9.82
CA PHE A 46 -0.75 -2.61 8.59
C PHE A 46 -1.29 -4.01 8.30
N LEU A 47 -0.45 -5.05 8.37
CA LEU A 47 -0.86 -6.44 8.14
C LEU A 47 -1.85 -6.92 9.21
N ARG A 48 -1.67 -6.53 10.47
CA ARG A 48 -2.65 -6.86 11.54
C ARG A 48 -4.00 -6.20 11.30
N ARG A 49 -4.02 -4.96 10.82
CA ARG A 49 -5.25 -4.18 10.64
C ARG A 49 -6.00 -4.54 9.36
N PHE A 50 -5.28 -4.71 8.25
CA PHE A 50 -5.85 -4.87 6.90
C PHE A 50 -5.61 -6.26 6.29
N GLY A 51 -4.99 -7.19 7.03
CA GLY A 51 -4.58 -8.53 6.54
C GLY A 51 -5.70 -9.32 5.87
N HIS A 52 -6.92 -9.20 6.37
CA HIS A 52 -8.11 -9.87 5.84
C HIS A 52 -8.63 -9.30 4.51
N GLU A 53 -8.16 -8.11 4.11
CA GLU A 53 -8.57 -7.41 2.89
C GLU A 53 -7.52 -7.46 1.78
N LEU A 54 -6.31 -7.96 2.10
CA LEU A 54 -5.18 -7.97 1.18
C LEU A 54 -5.45 -8.88 -0.03
N ARG A 55 -5.11 -8.39 -1.22
CA ARG A 55 -5.15 -9.15 -2.46
C ARG A 55 -3.90 -8.91 -3.28
N GLY A 56 -3.52 -9.92 -4.08
CA GLY A 56 -2.57 -9.76 -5.18
C GLY A 56 -1.22 -9.15 -4.78
N MET A 57 -0.53 -9.77 -3.82
CA MET A 57 0.81 -9.34 -3.40
C MET A 57 1.81 -9.46 -4.55
N ARG A 58 2.59 -8.39 -4.77
CA ARG A 58 3.56 -8.23 -5.87
C ARG A 58 4.87 -7.68 -5.34
N TYR A 59 5.95 -8.10 -5.97
CA TYR A 59 7.30 -7.67 -5.65
C TYR A 59 7.97 -7.15 -6.91
N SER A 60 8.58 -5.98 -6.83
CA SER A 60 9.33 -5.41 -7.95
C SER A 60 10.66 -4.84 -7.46
N PRO A 61 11.78 -5.10 -8.17
CA PRO A 61 13.06 -4.51 -7.84
C PRO A 61 13.02 -2.98 -8.03
N ALA A 62 13.64 -2.25 -7.11
CA ALA A 62 13.71 -0.79 -7.09
C ALA A 62 15.10 -0.34 -6.61
N GLY A 63 16.11 -0.55 -7.46
CA GLY A 63 17.51 -0.35 -7.09
C GLY A 63 17.94 -1.33 -6.00
N ARG A 64 18.46 -0.82 -4.89
CA ARG A 64 18.86 -1.63 -3.71
C ARG A 64 17.69 -2.08 -2.82
N PHE A 65 16.46 -1.78 -3.22
CA PHE A 65 15.25 -2.09 -2.46
C PHE A 65 14.32 -3.00 -3.26
N THR A 66 13.49 -3.75 -2.56
CA THR A 66 12.30 -4.39 -3.12
C THR A 66 11.10 -3.51 -2.80
N ARG A 67 10.35 -3.13 -3.83
CA ARG A 67 9.03 -2.52 -3.66
C ARG A 67 8.00 -3.64 -3.58
N ASN A 68 7.46 -3.81 -2.38
CA ASN A 68 6.35 -4.68 -2.09
C ASN A 68 5.07 -3.91 -2.36
N THR A 69 4.06 -4.57 -2.92
CA THR A 69 2.76 -3.96 -3.20
C THR A 69 1.66 -4.98 -2.96
N VAL A 70 0.62 -4.58 -2.25
CA VAL A 70 -0.61 -5.35 -2.05
C VAL A 70 -1.78 -4.47 -2.40
N THR A 71 -2.88 -5.06 -2.85
CA THR A 71 -4.11 -4.32 -3.12
C THR A 71 -5.05 -4.46 -1.93
N VAL A 72 -5.59 -3.33 -1.45
CA VAL A 72 -6.61 -3.25 -0.39
C VAL A 72 -7.78 -2.46 -0.94
N ARG A 73 -8.99 -3.06 -0.98
CA ARG A 73 -10.20 -2.41 -1.52
C ARG A 73 -10.01 -1.77 -2.91
N GLY A 74 -9.15 -2.37 -3.74
CA GLY A 74 -8.84 -1.87 -5.09
C GLY A 74 -7.78 -0.77 -5.15
N VAL A 75 -7.16 -0.39 -4.03
CA VAL A 75 -6.08 0.60 -3.92
C VAL A 75 -4.77 -0.13 -3.62
N ASP A 76 -3.69 0.24 -4.32
CA ASP A 76 -2.39 -0.35 -4.08
C ASP A 76 -1.71 0.29 -2.87
N VAL A 77 -1.29 -0.54 -1.91
CA VAL A 77 -0.47 -0.13 -0.77
C VAL A 77 0.92 -0.72 -0.95
N ALA A 78 1.93 0.15 -0.90
CA ALA A 78 3.31 -0.21 -1.18
C ALA A 78 4.27 0.20 -0.06
N TRP A 79 5.33 -0.58 0.11
CA TRP A 79 6.44 -0.26 0.99
C TRP A 79 7.75 -0.78 0.41
N TYR A 80 8.84 -0.12 0.78
CA TYR A 80 10.18 -0.57 0.42
C TYR A 80 10.74 -1.44 1.55
N SER A 81 11.29 -2.58 1.20
CA SER A 81 12.19 -3.35 2.05
C SER A 81 13.58 -3.32 1.42
N LEU A 82 14.63 -3.44 2.24
CA LEU A 82 15.95 -3.74 1.69
C LEU A 82 15.85 -5.03 0.87
N VAL A 83 16.60 -5.09 -0.22
CA VAL A 83 16.98 -6.39 -0.79
C VAL A 83 17.86 -7.03 0.28
N LYS A 84 17.26 -7.70 1.27
CA LYS A 84 17.98 -8.80 1.89
C LYS A 84 18.28 -9.72 0.71
N GLU A 85 19.54 -10.10 0.57
CA GLU A 85 19.89 -11.37 -0.07
C GLU A 85 18.76 -12.33 0.32
N GLN A 86 17.95 -12.73 -0.67
CA GLN A 86 17.03 -13.84 -0.46
C GLN A 86 17.97 -15.01 -0.17
N ASP A 87 18.31 -15.19 1.10
CA ASP A 87 18.82 -16.44 1.61
C ASP A 87 17.79 -17.49 1.17
N GLN A 88 18.33 -18.50 0.48
CA GLN A 88 17.67 -19.46 -0.40
C GLN A 88 16.30 -19.99 0.04
#